data_AF-A0A662FZW8-F1
#
_entry.id   AF-A0A662FZW8-F1
#
_cell.length_a   1.000
_cell.length_b   1.000
_cell.length_c   1.000
_cell.angle_alpha   90.00
_cell.angle_beta   90.00
_cell.angle_gamma   90.00
#
_symmetry.space_group_name_H-M   'P 1'
#
loop_
_entity.id
_entity.type
_entity.pdbx_description
1 polymer ?
#
loop_
_entity_poly.entity_id
_entity_poly.type
_entity_poly.pdbx_seq_one_letter_code
_entity_poly.pdbx_strand_id
1 'polypeptide(L)' 'MKFGIEFVPMEPIVNIVKYVKLAEARGFQYVWITDHYNNRDVYTTLAMLAVNTERIKLG' A
#
# COMPACT_ATOMS: atom_id res chain seq x y z
N MET A 1 20.56 0.34 3.77
CA MET A 1 19.35 0.34 4.63
C MET A 1 18.12 0.20 3.73
N LYS A 2 17.08 -0.52 4.14
CA LYS A 2 15.78 -0.56 3.42
C LYS A 2 14.71 0.06 4.30
N PHE A 3 13.72 0.71 3.68
CA PHE A 3 12.64 1.42 4.35
C PHE A 3 11.29 0.88 3.89
N GLY A 4 10.37 0.76 4.83
CA GLY A 4 8.98 0.39 4.62
C GLY A 4 8.05 1.43 5.21
N ILE A 5 6.81 1.48 4.72
CA ILE A 5 5.75 2.34 5.23
C ILE A 5 4.47 1.51 5.41
N GLU A 6 3.71 1.82 6.46
CA GLU A 6 2.45 1.15 6.77
C GLU A 6 1.27 2.06 6.44
N PHE A 7 0.19 1.50 5.92
CA PHE A 7 -1.10 2.17 5.79
C PHE A 7 -2.22 1.32 6.38
N VAL A 8 -3.09 1.97 7.15
CA VAL A 8 -4.37 1.39 7.55
C VAL A 8 -5.39 1.63 6.43
N PRO A 9 -6.08 0.60 5.92
CA PRO A 9 -7.05 0.77 4.84
C PRO A 9 -8.40 1.36 5.34
N MET A 10 -8.35 2.50 6.04
CA MET A 10 -9.51 3.22 6.58
C MET A 10 -10.07 4.30 5.63
N GLU A 11 -9.35 4.61 4.55
CA GLU A 11 -9.72 5.58 3.54
C GLU A 11 -10.10 4.90 2.21
N PRO A 12 -10.66 5.64 1.22
CA PRO A 12 -10.82 5.11 -0.13
C PRO A 12 -9.50 4.57 -0.69
N ILE A 13 -9.53 3.36 -1.28
CA ILE A 13 -8.33 2.67 -1.80
C ILE A 13 -7.54 3.54 -2.79
N VAL A 14 -8.21 4.40 -3.56
CA VAL A 14 -7.58 5.34 -4.49
C VAL A 14 -6.62 6.32 -3.80
N ASN A 15 -6.87 6.70 -2.54
CA ASN A 15 -5.95 7.56 -1.79
C ASN A 15 -4.70 6.78 -1.38
N ILE A 16 -4.88 5.55 -0.90
CA ILE A 16 -3.78 4.65 -0.54
C ILE A 16 -2.90 4.39 -1.76
N VAL A 17 -3.48 4.11 -2.91
CA VAL A 17 -2.75 3.98 -4.20
C VAL A 17 -1.88 5.21 -4.47
N LYS A 18 -2.41 6.42 -4.32
CA LYS A 18 -1.64 7.66 -4.53
C LYS A 18 -0.44 7.74 -3.56
N TYR A 19 -0.63 7.41 -2.30
CA TYR A 19 0.43 7.45 -1.29
C TYR A 19 1.51 6.40 -1.54
N VAL A 20 1.12 5.17 -1.91
CA VAL A 20 2.08 4.10 -2.20
C VAL A 20 2.87 4.36 -3.47
N LYS A 21 2.25 4.91 -4.52
CA LYS A 21 2.99 5.38 -5.71
C LYS A 21 4.01 6.45 -5.36
N LEU A 22 3.65 7.38 -4.47
CA LEU A 22 4.59 8.38 -3.97
C LEU A 22 5.71 7.73 -3.15
N ALA A 23 5.41 6.78 -2.27
CA ALA A 23 6.41 6.07 -1.48
C ALA A 23 7.41 5.31 -2.39
N GLU A 24 6.91 4.60 -3.40
CA GLU A 24 7.75 3.94 -4.41
C GLU A 24 8.65 4.95 -5.15
N ALA A 25 8.08 6.08 -5.59
CA ALA A 25 8.83 7.15 -6.24
C ALA A 25 9.89 7.79 -5.33
N ARG A 26 9.73 7.70 -4.00
CA ARG A 26 10.69 8.18 -2.99
C ARG A 26 11.63 7.09 -2.48
N GLY A 27 11.61 5.91 -3.10
CA GLY A 27 12.59 4.85 -2.85
C GLY A 27 12.24 3.93 -1.67
N PHE A 28 11.00 3.92 -1.19
CA PHE A 28 10.54 2.88 -0.27
C PHE A 28 10.52 1.52 -0.98
N GLN A 29 11.00 0.48 -0.30
CA GLN A 29 11.07 -0.88 -0.87
C GLN A 29 9.90 -1.77 -0.44
N TYR A 30 9.15 -1.37 0.59
CA TYR A 30 8.05 -2.14 1.16
C TYR A 30 6.88 -1.23 1.51
N VAL A 31 5.66 -1.70 1.28
CA VAL A 31 4.44 -1.18 1.89
C VAL A 31 3.76 -2.31 2.65
N TRP A 32 3.21 -1.98 3.82
CA TRP A 32 2.45 -2.88 4.68
C TRP A 32 1.02 -2.38 4.84
N ILE A 33 0.02 -3.24 4.64
CA ILE A 33 -1.41 -2.93 4.81
C ILE A 33 -1.98 -3.69 6.00
N THR A 34 -2.59 -2.98 6.95
CA THR A 34 -3.19 -3.64 8.11
C THR A 34 -4.44 -4.43 7.75
N ASP A 35 -4.62 -5.58 8.40
CA ASP A 35 -5.76 -6.48 8.19
C ASP A 35 -6.68 -6.48 9.43
N HIS A 36 -7.76 -5.71 9.33
CA HIS A 36 -8.80 -5.66 10.35
C HIS A 36 -10.17 -5.64 9.68
N TYR A 37 -11.10 -6.47 10.17
CA TYR A 37 -12.44 -6.65 9.61
C TYR A 37 -13.27 -5.36 9.49
N ASN A 38 -12.94 -4.33 10.26
CA ASN A 38 -13.65 -3.05 10.27
C ASN A 38 -13.12 -2.04 9.24
N ASN A 39 -12.05 -2.38 8.51
CA ASN A 39 -11.47 -1.58 7.43
C ASN A 39 -11.75 -2.22 6.06
N ARG A 40 -11.25 -1.61 4.97
CA ARG A 40 -11.38 -2.22 3.64
C ARG A 40 -10.55 -3.49 3.59
N ASP A 41 -11.03 -4.47 2.82
CA ASP A 41 -10.38 -5.76 2.63
C ASP A 41 -8.91 -5.60 2.22
N VAL A 42 -8.03 -6.29 2.94
CA VAL A 42 -6.56 -6.20 2.77
C VAL A 42 -6.15 -6.70 1.38
N TYR A 43 -6.76 -7.78 0.88
CA TYR A 43 -6.39 -8.36 -0.41
C TYR A 43 -6.86 -7.51 -1.59
N THR A 44 -8.05 -6.94 -1.52
CA THR A 44 -8.56 -5.97 -2.50
C THR A 44 -7.68 -4.72 -2.53
N THR A 45 -7.26 -4.24 -1.35
CA THR A 45 -6.35 -3.10 -1.24
C THR A 45 -4.99 -3.43 -1.87
N LEU A 46 -4.37 -4.55 -1.49
CA LEU A 46 -3.09 -5.02 -2.03
C LEU A 46 -3.16 -5.28 -3.55
N ALA A 47 -4.26 -5.84 -4.06
CA ALA A 47 -4.47 -6.04 -5.50
C ALA A 47 -4.50 -4.71 -6.25
N MET A 48 -5.17 -3.70 -5.70
CA MET A 48 -5.19 -2.35 -6.28
C MET A 48 -3.82 -1.68 -6.23
N LEU A 49 -2.99 -1.96 -5.21
CA LEU A 49 -1.60 -1.51 -5.17
C LEU A 49 -0.75 -2.23 -6.23
N ALA A 50 -0.95 -3.54 -6.40
CA ALA A 50 -0.21 -4.37 -7.36
C ALA A 50 -0.42 -3.91 -8.81
N VAL A 51 -1.63 -3.53 -9.19
CA VAL A 51 -1.90 -3.03 -10.55
C VAL A 51 -1.45 -1.57 -10.78
N ASN A 52 -1.05 -0.85 -9.73
CA ASN A 52 -0.70 0.57 -9.79
C ASN A 52 0.77 0.89 -9.44
N THR A 53 1.58 -0.12 -9.11
CA THR A 53 2.98 0.01 -8.71
C THR A 53 3.83 -1.04 -9.44
N GLU A 54 5.15 -0.85 -9.51
CA GLU A 54 6.01 -1.68 -10.36
C GLU A 54 7.16 -2.38 -9.61
N ARG A 55 7.59 -1.86 -8.47
CA ARG A 55 8.86 -2.23 -7.80
C ARG A 55 8.72 -2.40 -6.28
N ILE A 56 7.85 -1.65 -5.63
CA ILE A 56 7.64 -1.72 -4.18
C ILE A 56 7.03 -3.07 -3.82
N LYS A 57 7.56 -3.73 -2.78
CA LYS A 57 7.01 -5.00 -2.30
C LYS A 57 5.77 -4.74 -1.47
N LEU A 58 4.74 -5.54 -1.69
CA LEU A 58 3.42 -5.39 -1.09
C LEU A 58 3.22 -6.50 -0.06
N GLY A 59 2.67 -6.16 1.09
CA GLY A 59 2.31 -7.09 2.15
C GLY A 59 1.42 -6.45 3.19
#